data_AF-A0AAD8BIA8-F1
#
_entry.id   AF-A0AAD8BIA8-F1
#
_cell.length_a   1.000
_cell.length_b   1.000
_cell.length_c   1.000
_cell.angle_alpha   90.00
_cell.angle_beta   90.00
_cell.angle_gamma   90.00
#
_symmetry.space_group_name_H-M   'P 1'
#
loop_
_entity.id
_entity.type
_entity.pdbx_description
1 polymer ?
#
loop_
_entity_poly.entity_id
_entity_poly.type
_entity_poly.pdbx_seq_one_letter_code
_entity_poly.pdbx_strand_id
1 'polypeptide(L)'
;MYFVLAFFFKFSLVFIAVIPSVESKWVEGEIDTKQDWVFITRFCFLNEAGNFNYLLEYPYSYSFQNLLFYYDDPGQWDAVYKKNLNCTEKVKRLQGTNKYALSSNGYLCNDSVIRDGKRWIVCEGNMDFSSARERWWFVVVSHCDFPMGVYLRYKIHMTNGDDLLHKEFSADEF
;
A
#
# COMPACT_ATOMS: atom_id res chain seq x y z
N MET A 1 31.05 -64.66 33.98
CA MET A 1 31.22 -63.96 32.69
C MET A 1 29.86 -63.49 32.21
N TYR A 2 29.45 -62.26 32.52
CA TYR A 2 28.39 -61.54 31.78
C TYR A 2 28.66 -60.04 31.91
N PHE A 3 29.13 -59.45 30.80
CA PHE A 3 29.26 -58.01 30.61
C PHE A 3 27.88 -57.42 30.31
N VAL A 4 27.46 -56.39 31.03
CA VAL A 4 26.30 -55.58 30.65
C VAL A 4 26.82 -54.27 30.07
N LEU A 5 26.68 -54.12 28.75
CA LEU A 5 27.00 -52.90 28.01
C LEU A 5 25.90 -51.85 28.29
N ALA A 6 26.27 -50.75 28.94
CA ALA A 6 25.41 -49.57 29.04
C ALA A 6 25.49 -48.77 27.73
N PHE A 7 24.43 -48.81 26.92
CA PHE A 7 24.25 -47.96 25.76
C PHE A 7 23.78 -46.57 26.21
N PHE A 8 24.67 -45.57 26.11
CA PHE A 8 24.28 -44.16 26.26
C PHE A 8 23.66 -43.66 24.95
N PHE A 9 22.33 -43.61 24.88
CA PHE A 9 21.61 -42.93 23.79
C PHE A 9 21.74 -41.41 24.00
N LYS A 10 22.60 -40.74 23.23
CA LYS A 10 22.60 -39.27 23.16
C LYS A 10 21.35 -38.82 22.40
N PHE A 11 20.35 -38.33 23.13
CA PHE A 11 19.25 -37.56 22.55
C PHE A 11 19.81 -36.22 22.05
N SER A 12 20.09 -36.12 20.76
CA SER A 12 20.38 -34.83 20.12
C SER A 12 19.06 -34.05 20.01
N LEU A 13 18.90 -33.01 20.83
CA LEU A 13 17.81 -32.04 20.69
C LEU A 13 18.02 -31.26 19.39
N VAL A 14 17.33 -31.66 18.33
CA VAL A 14 17.24 -30.87 17.09
C VAL A 14 16.35 -29.67 17.40
N PHE A 15 16.97 -28.51 17.63
CA PHE A 15 16.28 -27.23 17.63
C PHE A 15 15.77 -26.98 16.21
N ILE A 16 14.50 -27.28 15.95
CA ILE A 16 13.82 -26.84 14.74
C ILE A 16 13.67 -25.33 14.88
N ALA A 17 14.56 -24.58 14.24
CA ALA A 17 14.38 -23.14 14.07
C ALA A 17 13.12 -22.94 13.22
N VAL A 18 12.02 -22.56 13.87
CA VAL A 18 10.83 -22.07 13.18
C VAL A 18 11.22 -20.72 12.61
N ILE A 19 11.70 -20.72 11.36
CA ILE A 19 11.94 -19.48 10.62
C ILE A 19 10.55 -18.88 10.38
N PRO A 20 10.20 -17.72 10.97
CA PRO A 20 8.95 -17.06 10.61
C PRO A 20 9.02 -16.76 9.12
N SER A 21 8.01 -17.23 8.38
CA SER A 21 7.81 -16.78 7.00
C SER A 21 7.50 -15.29 7.06
N VAL A 22 8.48 -14.46 6.76
CA VAL A 22 8.27 -13.04 6.52
C VAL A 22 7.66 -12.95 5.12
N GLU A 23 6.34 -12.88 5.09
CA GLU A 23 5.61 -12.58 3.86
C GLU A 23 5.88 -11.10 3.56
N SER A 24 6.51 -10.81 2.41
CA SER A 24 6.60 -9.43 1.91
C SER A 24 5.21 -8.82 1.97
N LYS A 25 5.04 -7.67 2.61
CA LYS A 25 3.71 -7.13 2.94
C LYS A 25 3.08 -6.48 1.71
N TRP A 26 2.52 -7.30 0.84
CA TRP A 26 1.56 -6.86 -0.16
C TRP A 26 0.24 -6.54 0.53
N VAL A 27 -0.34 -5.38 0.22
CA VAL A 27 -1.68 -5.01 0.65
C VAL A 27 -2.60 -5.09 -0.55
N GLU A 28 -3.54 -6.02 -0.49
CA GLU A 28 -4.46 -6.31 -1.59
C GLU A 28 -5.91 -6.22 -1.11
N GLY A 29 -6.82 -5.81 -1.99
CA GLY A 29 -8.23 -5.74 -1.66
C GLY A 29 -9.12 -5.16 -2.75
N GLU A 30 -10.41 -5.12 -2.44
CA GLU A 30 -11.45 -4.51 -3.28
C GLU A 30 -12.24 -3.51 -2.42
N ILE A 31 -12.35 -2.28 -2.92
CA ILE A 31 -13.17 -1.21 -2.36
C ILE A 31 -14.39 -1.09 -3.25
N ASP A 32 -15.58 -1.20 -2.67
CA ASP A 32 -16.87 -0.86 -3.30
C ASP A 32 -17.72 -0.14 -2.26
N THR A 33 -17.83 1.18 -2.37
CA THR A 33 -18.49 2.01 -1.36
C THR A 33 -19.09 3.28 -1.95
N LYS A 34 -20.10 3.83 -1.26
CA LYS A 34 -20.67 5.14 -1.57
C LYS A 34 -19.87 6.32 -1.03
N GLN A 35 -18.82 6.06 -0.27
CA GLN A 35 -17.89 7.10 0.16
C GLN A 35 -17.06 7.60 -1.02
N ASP A 36 -16.74 8.89 -1.02
CA ASP A 36 -16.01 9.61 -2.05
C ASP A 36 -14.51 9.78 -1.72
N TRP A 37 -14.09 9.35 -0.52
CA TRP A 37 -12.72 9.42 -0.04
C TRP A 37 -12.47 8.24 0.89
N VAL A 38 -11.51 7.37 0.55
CA VAL A 38 -11.28 6.09 1.25
C VAL A 38 -9.79 5.89 1.50
N PHE A 39 -9.45 5.65 2.77
CA PHE A 39 -8.11 5.24 3.18
C PHE A 39 -7.84 3.79 2.78
N ILE A 40 -6.72 3.55 2.11
CA ILE A 40 -6.31 2.21 1.66
C ILE A 40 -5.31 1.61 2.64
N THR A 41 -4.17 2.28 2.82
CA THR A 41 -3.05 1.78 3.61
C THR A 41 -2.09 2.91 3.99
N ARG A 42 -1.15 2.61 4.89
CA ARG A 42 -0.07 3.52 5.29
C ARG A 42 1.26 2.78 5.33
N PHE A 43 2.35 3.51 5.16
CA PHE A 43 3.71 3.01 5.31
C PHE A 43 4.63 4.10 5.85
N CYS A 44 5.49 3.77 6.81
CA CYS A 44 6.54 4.65 7.30
C CYS A 44 7.83 4.34 6.54
N PHE A 45 8.18 5.17 5.56
CA PHE A 45 9.41 5.00 4.81
C PHE A 45 10.59 5.51 5.63
N LEU A 46 11.72 4.80 5.57
CA LEU A 46 13.01 5.26 6.08
C LEU A 46 13.55 6.44 5.26
N ASN A 47 14.65 7.03 5.72
CA ASN A 47 15.35 8.07 4.98
C ASN A 47 15.87 7.56 3.63
N GLU A 48 16.01 8.49 2.68
CA GLU A 48 16.66 8.34 1.37
C GLU A 48 15.79 7.76 0.25
N ALA A 49 15.47 6.46 0.26
CA ALA A 49 14.81 5.80 -0.86
C ALA A 49 13.79 4.76 -0.40
N GLY A 50 12.60 4.85 -0.97
CA GLY A 50 11.53 3.88 -0.86
C GLY A 50 10.83 3.72 -2.20
N ASN A 51 10.09 2.63 -2.34
CA ASN A 51 9.39 2.32 -3.57
C ASN A 51 7.93 1.94 -3.30
N PHE A 52 7.04 2.38 -4.18
CA PHE A 52 5.62 2.06 -4.17
C PHE A 52 5.27 1.39 -5.50
N ASN A 53 5.12 0.07 -5.48
CA ASN A 53 4.62 -0.71 -6.60
C ASN A 53 3.10 -0.84 -6.48
N TYR A 54 2.39 -0.71 -7.61
CA TYR A 54 0.94 -0.77 -7.62
C TYR A 54 0.40 -1.48 -8.86
N LEU A 55 -0.70 -2.19 -8.64
CA LEU A 55 -1.66 -2.62 -9.64
C LEU A 55 -3.04 -2.18 -9.16
N LEU A 56 -3.67 -1.28 -9.92
CA LEU A 56 -4.96 -0.69 -9.61
C LEU A 56 -5.93 -0.92 -10.76
N GLU A 57 -7.13 -1.41 -10.45
CA GLU A 57 -8.12 -1.74 -11.47
C GLU A 57 -9.52 -1.27 -11.06
N TYR A 58 -10.25 -0.67 -11.99
CA TYR A 58 -11.63 -0.28 -11.77
C TYR A 58 -12.43 -0.18 -13.07
N PRO A 59 -13.77 -0.35 -13.05
CA PRO A 59 -14.59 -0.19 -14.25
C PRO A 59 -14.49 1.23 -14.81
N TYR A 60 -14.42 1.35 -16.13
CA TYR A 60 -14.36 2.64 -16.83
C TYR A 60 -15.52 3.58 -16.46
N SER A 61 -16.67 3.03 -16.03
CA SER A 61 -17.84 3.80 -15.58
C SER A 61 -17.63 4.60 -14.28
N TYR A 62 -16.60 4.29 -13.48
CA TYR A 62 -16.27 5.02 -12.24
C TYR A 62 -15.28 6.18 -12.46
N SER A 63 -14.90 6.48 -13.71
CA SER A 63 -13.94 7.54 -14.03
C SER A 63 -14.52 8.94 -13.74
N PHE A 64 -13.78 9.92 -13.17
CA PHE A 64 -12.35 9.90 -12.80
C PHE A 64 -12.14 9.77 -11.28
N GLN A 65 -11.25 8.87 -10.88
CA GLN A 65 -10.80 8.74 -9.48
C GLN A 65 -9.40 9.34 -9.31
N ASN A 66 -8.95 9.59 -8.08
CA ASN A 66 -7.60 10.05 -7.81
C ASN A 66 -6.94 9.20 -6.72
N LEU A 67 -5.68 8.87 -6.92
CA LEU A 67 -4.78 8.34 -5.89
C LEU A 67 -4.08 9.52 -5.20
N LEU A 68 -4.19 9.58 -3.87
CA LEU A 68 -3.71 10.67 -3.05
C LEU A 68 -2.70 10.15 -2.03
N PHE A 69 -1.68 10.96 -1.77
CA PHE A 69 -0.63 10.65 -0.80
C PHE A 69 -0.53 11.77 0.24
N TYR A 70 -1.09 11.51 1.42
CA TYR A 70 -0.86 12.38 2.58
C TYR A 70 0.39 11.93 3.31
N TYR A 71 1.01 12.84 4.06
CA TYR A 71 2.10 12.50 4.97
C TYR A 71 1.86 13.09 6.37
N ASP A 72 2.75 12.83 7.31
CA ASP A 72 2.58 13.18 8.73
C ASP A 72 2.89 14.64 9.14
N ASP A 73 3.12 15.57 8.19
CA ASP A 73 3.31 16.97 8.58
C ASP A 73 1.99 17.54 9.12
N PRO A 74 2.07 18.48 10.07
CA PRO A 74 0.91 19.22 10.53
C PRO A 74 0.13 19.84 9.36
N GLY A 75 -1.18 19.61 9.33
CA GLY A 75 -2.05 20.12 8.28
C GLY A 75 -2.31 19.15 7.11
N GLN A 76 -1.66 17.98 7.11
CA GLN A 76 -1.89 16.90 6.14
C GLN A 76 -2.88 15.87 6.71
N TRP A 77 -2.38 14.70 7.13
CA TRP A 77 -3.19 13.55 7.54
C TRP A 77 -4.07 13.86 8.76
N ASP A 78 -3.48 14.49 9.78
CA ASP A 78 -4.16 14.89 11.02
C ASP A 78 -5.32 15.86 10.78
N ALA A 79 -5.23 16.65 9.72
CA ALA A 79 -6.19 17.68 9.37
C ALA A 79 -7.36 17.18 8.50
N VAL A 80 -7.29 15.93 8.00
CA VAL A 80 -8.32 15.34 7.13
C VAL A 80 -8.92 14.05 7.70
N TYR A 81 -8.12 13.23 8.38
CA TYR A 81 -8.57 11.93 8.88
C TYR A 81 -9.48 12.09 10.09
N LYS A 82 -10.64 11.42 10.04
CA LYS A 82 -11.70 11.54 11.06
C LYS A 82 -12.14 12.99 11.33
N LYS A 83 -12.02 13.88 10.34
CA LYS A 83 -12.54 15.24 10.37
C LYS A 83 -13.83 15.34 9.56
N ASN A 84 -14.73 16.20 10.01
CA ASN A 84 -15.97 16.51 9.32
C ASN A 84 -15.71 17.50 8.17
N LEU A 85 -15.11 16.99 7.10
CA LEU A 85 -14.77 17.72 5.87
C LEU A 85 -15.31 16.93 4.68
N ASN A 86 -15.75 17.64 3.65
CA ASN A 86 -16.12 17.01 2.38
C ASN A 86 -14.86 16.57 1.59
N CYS A 87 -15.05 15.75 0.55
CA CYS A 87 -13.94 15.22 -0.25
C CYS A 87 -13.05 16.31 -0.83
N THR A 88 -13.65 17.36 -1.41
CA THR A 88 -12.91 18.47 -2.00
C THR A 88 -12.06 19.22 -0.97
N GLU A 89 -12.59 19.45 0.22
CA GLU A 89 -11.86 20.06 1.34
C GLU A 89 -10.68 19.20 1.79
N LYS A 90 -10.85 17.88 1.86
CA LYS A 90 -9.76 16.96 2.19
C LYS A 90 -8.67 16.96 1.12
N VAL A 91 -9.04 16.93 -0.16
CA VAL A 91 -8.10 16.96 -1.29
C VAL A 91 -7.32 18.28 -1.32
N LYS A 92 -7.96 19.41 -1.00
CA LYS A 92 -7.31 20.72 -0.91
C LYS A 92 -6.21 20.82 0.15
N ARG A 93 -6.16 19.89 1.12
CA ARG A 93 -5.10 19.86 2.13
C ARG A 93 -3.81 19.23 1.63
N LEU A 94 -3.82 18.51 0.51
CA LEU A 94 -2.60 17.94 -0.05
C LEU A 94 -1.59 19.03 -0.39
N GLN A 95 -0.34 18.79 -0.03
CA GLN A 95 0.80 19.62 -0.40
C GLN A 95 1.57 18.97 -1.56
N GLY A 96 2.21 19.81 -2.37
CA GLY A 96 3.03 19.37 -3.51
C GLY A 96 2.21 18.67 -4.61
N THR A 97 2.84 17.72 -5.29
CA THR A 97 2.28 16.99 -6.44
C THR A 97 1.69 15.63 -6.05
N ASN A 98 1.21 15.49 -4.81
CA ASN A 98 0.79 14.22 -4.20
C ASN A 98 -0.66 13.80 -4.55
N LYS A 99 -1.12 14.17 -5.74
CA LYS A 99 -2.42 13.82 -6.28
C LYS A 99 -2.22 13.33 -7.71
N TYR A 100 -2.66 12.11 -7.97
CA TYR A 100 -2.53 11.47 -9.27
C TYR A 100 -3.91 11.07 -9.79
N ALA A 101 -4.29 11.60 -10.94
CA ALA A 101 -5.54 11.26 -11.59
C ALA A 101 -5.45 9.83 -12.15
N LEU A 102 -6.40 8.98 -11.75
CA LEU A 102 -6.62 7.68 -12.34
C LEU A 102 -7.59 7.89 -13.51
N SER A 103 -7.08 7.72 -14.73
CA SER A 103 -7.88 7.80 -15.96
C SER A 103 -7.19 7.03 -17.07
N SER A 104 -7.91 6.57 -18.09
CA SER A 104 -7.34 5.82 -19.22
C SER A 104 -6.26 6.59 -20.01
N ASN A 105 -6.20 7.91 -19.86
CA ASN A 105 -5.21 8.78 -20.52
C ASN A 105 -4.28 9.43 -19.47
N GLY A 106 -4.28 8.91 -18.24
CA GLY A 106 -3.52 9.45 -17.12
C GLY A 106 -2.10 8.92 -17.09
N TYR A 107 -1.21 9.64 -16.38
CA TYR A 107 0.18 9.25 -16.26
C TYR A 107 0.40 7.86 -15.61
N LEU A 108 -0.48 7.47 -14.67
CA LEU A 108 -0.36 6.19 -13.97
C LEU A 108 -1.05 5.02 -14.69
N CYS A 109 -1.94 5.28 -15.64
CA CYS A 109 -2.77 4.24 -16.24
C CYS A 109 -2.57 4.24 -17.75
N ASN A 110 -2.00 3.16 -18.26
CA ASN A 110 -1.62 3.04 -19.66
C ASN A 110 -2.49 2.06 -20.45
N ASP A 111 -3.38 1.32 -19.76
CA ASP A 111 -4.13 0.24 -20.38
C ASP A 111 -5.62 0.25 -19.99
N SER A 112 -6.41 -0.33 -20.86
CA SER A 112 -7.80 -0.67 -20.60
C SER A 112 -8.09 -2.07 -21.13
N VAL A 113 -8.61 -2.93 -20.25
CA VAL A 113 -8.94 -4.32 -20.58
C VAL A 113 -10.45 -4.52 -20.60
N ILE A 114 -10.93 -5.48 -21.39
CA ILE A 114 -12.35 -5.88 -21.38
C ILE A 114 -12.48 -7.11 -20.47
N ARG A 115 -13.31 -7.00 -19.42
CA ARG A 115 -13.67 -8.11 -18.52
C ARG A 115 -15.18 -8.21 -18.46
N ASP A 116 -15.73 -9.38 -18.76
CA ASP A 116 -17.17 -9.66 -18.77
C ASP A 116 -17.98 -8.65 -19.62
N GLY A 117 -17.44 -8.28 -20.78
CA GLY A 117 -18.05 -7.31 -21.69
C GLY A 117 -18.01 -5.86 -21.21
N LYS A 118 -17.37 -5.57 -20.07
CA LYS A 118 -17.18 -4.21 -19.53
C LYS A 118 -15.73 -3.77 -19.71
N ARG A 119 -15.54 -2.48 -20.00
CA ARG A 119 -14.21 -1.87 -20.02
C ARG A 119 -13.74 -1.55 -18.61
N TRP A 120 -12.52 -1.95 -18.30
CA TRP A 120 -11.81 -1.68 -17.06
C TRP A 120 -10.58 -0.83 -17.36
N ILE A 121 -10.25 0.09 -16.46
CA ILE A 121 -8.99 0.84 -16.46
C ILE A 121 -8.00 0.07 -15.60
N VAL A 122 -6.78 -0.10 -16.10
CA VAL A 122 -5.68 -0.75 -15.40
C VAL A 122 -4.51 0.23 -15.28
N CYS A 123 -4.05 0.43 -14.04
CA CYS A 123 -2.91 1.26 -13.72
C CYS A 123 -1.88 0.38 -13.02
N GLU A 124 -0.77 0.12 -13.70
CA GLU A 124 0.32 -0.71 -13.19
C GLU A 124 1.63 0.05 -13.33
N GLY A 125 2.42 0.05 -12.27
CA GLY A 125 3.73 0.68 -12.29
C GLY A 125 4.33 0.83 -10.91
N ASN A 126 5.30 1.72 -10.82
CA ASN A 126 5.98 2.04 -9.58
C ASN A 126 6.18 3.55 -9.43
N MET A 127 6.39 3.99 -8.20
CA MET A 127 6.74 5.35 -7.84
C MET A 127 7.83 5.33 -6.78
N ASP A 128 8.79 6.23 -6.91
CA ASP A 128 9.82 6.40 -5.90
C ASP A 128 9.36 7.38 -4.83
N PHE A 129 9.60 7.01 -3.58
CA PHE A 129 9.38 7.84 -2.41
C PHE A 129 10.74 8.21 -1.84
N SER A 130 11.11 9.48 -1.94
CA SER A 130 12.31 10.00 -1.28
C SER A 130 11.91 10.95 -0.16
N SER A 131 12.50 10.75 1.01
CA SER A 131 12.29 11.61 2.16
C SER A 131 13.61 11.84 2.90
N ALA A 132 13.79 13.06 3.39
CA ALA A 132 15.01 13.45 4.12
C ALA A 132 15.08 12.83 5.53
N ARG A 133 13.97 12.33 6.03
CA ARG A 133 13.79 11.69 7.34
C ARG A 133 12.71 10.63 7.24
N GLU A 134 12.68 9.72 8.19
CA GLU A 134 11.57 8.78 8.32
C GLU A 134 10.22 9.51 8.38
N ARG A 135 9.25 8.96 7.64
CA ARG A 135 7.98 9.65 7.42
C ARG A 135 6.86 8.68 7.09
N TRP A 136 5.73 8.87 7.76
CA TRP A 136 4.49 8.23 7.39
C TRP A 136 3.91 8.80 6.11
N TRP A 137 3.52 7.90 5.22
CA TRP A 137 2.72 8.17 4.05
C TRP A 137 1.41 7.39 4.12
N PHE A 138 0.32 8.06 3.79
CA PHE A 138 -1.04 7.53 3.84
C PHE A 138 -1.64 7.56 2.43
N VAL A 139 -1.97 6.38 1.93
CA VAL A 139 -2.47 6.14 0.58
C VAL A 139 -3.99 6.13 0.62
N VAL A 140 -4.58 6.95 -0.25
CA VAL A 140 -6.03 7.21 -0.27
C VAL A 140 -6.52 7.22 -1.71
N VAL A 141 -7.71 6.69 -1.95
CA VAL A 141 -8.44 6.90 -3.21
C VAL A 141 -9.59 7.88 -2.98
N SER A 142 -9.84 8.74 -3.97
CA SER A 142 -10.96 9.69 -3.93
C SER A 142 -11.70 9.79 -5.26
N HIS A 143 -12.98 10.15 -5.17
CA HIS A 143 -13.90 10.34 -6.28
C HIS A 143 -14.85 11.50 -5.97
N CYS A 144 -14.31 12.71 -5.79
CA CYS A 144 -15.08 13.86 -5.28
C CYS A 144 -16.17 14.38 -6.23
N ASP A 145 -16.01 14.16 -7.55
CA ASP A 145 -16.83 14.84 -8.56
C ASP A 145 -18.11 14.07 -8.93
N PHE A 146 -18.30 12.84 -8.41
CA PHE A 146 -19.41 11.98 -8.82
C PHE A 146 -20.08 11.25 -7.63
N PRO A 147 -21.41 11.06 -7.66
CA PRO A 147 -22.16 10.46 -6.55
C PRO A 147 -22.05 8.93 -6.46
N MET A 148 -21.33 8.29 -7.39
CA MET A 148 -21.27 6.82 -7.47
C MET A 148 -20.46 6.19 -6.33
N GLY A 149 -19.61 6.99 -5.68
CA GLY A 149 -18.64 6.54 -4.68
C GLY A 149 -17.40 5.93 -5.32
N VAL A 150 -16.60 5.23 -4.53
CA VAL A 150 -15.33 4.63 -4.97
C VAL A 150 -15.51 3.16 -5.30
N TYR A 151 -14.95 2.75 -6.45
CA TYR A 151 -14.69 1.35 -6.75
C TYR A 151 -13.22 1.18 -7.15
N LEU A 152 -12.50 0.30 -6.46
CA LEU A 152 -11.08 0.06 -6.74
C LEU A 152 -10.65 -1.33 -6.27
N ARG A 153 -10.13 -2.14 -7.20
CA ARG A 153 -9.29 -3.29 -6.87
C ARG A 153 -7.85 -2.80 -6.80
N TYR A 154 -7.14 -3.16 -5.74
CA TYR A 154 -5.78 -2.72 -5.54
C TYR A 154 -4.89 -3.87 -5.08
N LYS A 155 -3.65 -3.82 -5.53
CA LYS A 155 -2.52 -4.60 -5.04
C LYS A 155 -1.34 -3.64 -4.95
N ILE A 156 -0.89 -3.38 -3.73
CA ILE A 156 0.12 -2.37 -3.40
C ILE A 156 1.26 -3.03 -2.63
N HIS A 157 2.48 -2.68 -2.99
CA HIS A 157 3.68 -3.07 -2.26
C HIS A 157 4.55 -1.86 -2.01
N MET A 158 4.91 -1.65 -0.76
CA MET A 158 5.70 -0.52 -0.31
C MET A 158 6.94 -1.05 0.38
N THR A 159 8.10 -0.57 -0.03
CA THR A 159 9.38 -1.03 0.52
C THR A 159 10.30 0.13 0.83
N ASN A 160 11.15 -0.05 1.84
CA ASN A 160 12.33 0.79 2.02
C ASN A 160 13.42 0.45 0.97
N GLY A 161 14.54 1.17 1.02
CA GLY A 161 15.67 1.02 0.11
C GLY A 161 16.40 -0.32 0.22
N ASP A 162 17.66 -0.36 -0.17
CA ASP A 162 18.39 -1.61 -0.43
C ASP A 162 18.86 -2.38 0.82
N ASP A 163 18.36 -2.05 2.02
CA ASP A 163 18.61 -2.85 3.21
C ASP A 163 17.69 -4.08 3.25
N LEU A 164 18.25 -5.25 2.96
CA LEU A 164 17.52 -6.52 2.87
C LEU A 164 16.72 -6.86 4.13
N LEU A 165 17.16 -6.44 5.32
CA LEU A 165 16.50 -6.79 6.58
C LEU A 165 15.26 -5.94 6.85
N HIS A 166 15.26 -4.67 6.41
CA HIS A 166 14.21 -3.69 6.71
C HIS A 166 13.41 -3.27 5.47
N LYS A 167 13.78 -3.79 4.29
CA LYS A 167 13.13 -3.47 3.02
C LYS A 167 11.62 -3.66 3.05
N GLU A 168 11.18 -4.77 3.63
CA GLU A 168 9.77 -5.20 3.60
C GLU A 168 8.92 -4.68 4.78
N PHE A 169 9.54 -3.96 5.71
CA PHE A 169 8.89 -3.51 6.94
C PHE A 169 8.70 -2.00 6.95
N SER A 170 7.54 -1.55 7.43
CA SER A 170 7.38 -0.14 7.78
C SER A 170 8.31 0.19 8.95
N ALA A 171 8.89 1.39 8.98
CA ALA A 171 9.88 1.77 10.01
C ALA A 171 9.35 1.71 11.45
N ASP A 172 8.03 1.66 11.66
CA ASP A 172 7.40 1.48 12.98
C ASP A 172 7.18 0.01 13.38
N GLU A 173 7.55 -0.94 12.53
CA GLU A 173 7.32 -2.38 12.74
C GLU A 173 8.58 -3.12 13.25
N PHE A 174 9.68 -2.43 13.52
CA PHE A 174 10.92 -3.01 14.09
C PHE A 174 11.63 -2.08 15.09
#